data_AF-A0A945I373-F1
#
_entry.id   AF-A0A945I373-F1
#
_cell.length_a   1.000
_cell.length_b   1.000
_cell.length_c   1.000
_cell.angle_alpha   90.00
_cell.angle_beta   90.00
_cell.angle_gamma   90.00
#
_symmetry.space_group_name_H-M   'P 1'
#
loop_
_entity.id
_entity.type
_entity.pdbx_description
1 polymer ?
#
loop_
_entity_poly.entity_id
_entity_poly.type
_entity_poly.pdbx_seq_one_letter_code
_entity_poly.pdbx_strand_id
1 'polypeptide(L)'
;MIFIGIGSNLASAIYGSPMEICEASIELLNQENMTVFAKSSWYNSAPIPASPQPDFINGVIGIETDLKSLELLSMLLEIESLMGRERSVRDAARIIDID
;
A
#
# COMPACT_ATOMS: atom_id res chain seq x y z
N MET A 1 -9.02 8.18 -14.16
CA MET A 1 -7.69 8.34 -13.56
C MET A 1 -7.83 8.62 -12.08
N ILE A 2 -7.19 7.79 -11.26
CA ILE A 2 -7.16 7.88 -9.80
C ILE A 2 -5.70 7.76 -9.37
N PHE A 3 -5.31 8.45 -8.30
CA PHE A 3 -3.98 8.31 -7.70
C PHE A 3 -4.13 7.67 -6.33
N ILE A 4 -3.27 6.69 -6.06
CA ILE A 4 -3.27 5.90 -4.82
C ILE A 4 -1.90 6.01 -4.18
N GLY A 5 -1.88 6.37 -2.89
CA GLY A 5 -0.71 6.29 -2.02
C GLY A 5 -0.51 4.86 -1.54
N ILE A 6 0.75 4.43 -1.52
CA ILE A 6 1.17 3.11 -1.04
C ILE A 6 2.26 3.31 0.00
N GLY A 7 2.12 2.66 1.16
CA GLY A 7 3.07 2.78 2.26
C GLY A 7 3.30 1.46 3.01
N SER A 8 4.55 1.18 3.37
CA SER A 8 4.94 0.03 4.20
C SER A 8 6.09 0.39 5.14
N ASN A 9 6.07 -0.11 6.37
CA ASN A 9 7.23 0.01 7.29
C ASN A 9 7.60 -1.29 8.02
N LEU A 10 6.96 -2.41 7.67
CA LEU A 10 7.28 -3.73 8.24
C LEU A 10 7.82 -4.64 7.16
N ALA A 11 8.76 -5.51 7.53
CA ALA A 11 9.18 -6.61 6.68
C ALA A 11 8.21 -7.79 6.81
N SER A 12 8.14 -8.60 5.76
CA SER A 12 7.32 -9.81 5.68
C SER A 12 8.18 -11.01 5.30
N ALA A 13 7.93 -12.16 5.90
CA ALA A 13 8.54 -13.41 5.48
C ALA A 13 8.09 -13.87 4.08
N ILE A 14 6.93 -13.37 3.62
CA ILE A 14 6.34 -13.74 2.32
C ILE A 14 6.81 -12.79 1.22
N TYR A 15 6.79 -11.48 1.49
CA TYR A 15 7.02 -10.44 0.49
C TYR A 15 8.39 -9.73 0.59
N GLY A 16 9.12 -9.90 1.71
CA GLY A 16 10.44 -9.29 1.90
C GLY A 16 10.39 -7.91 2.58
N SER A 17 11.22 -6.99 2.09
CA SER A 17 11.38 -5.63 2.59
C SER A 17 10.16 -4.75 2.32
N PRO A 18 10.00 -3.60 3.02
CA PRO A 18 8.90 -2.67 2.77
C PRO A 18 8.77 -2.23 1.30
N MET A 19 9.88 -2.05 0.59
CA MET A 19 9.85 -1.71 -0.84
C MET A 19 9.30 -2.87 -1.68
N GLU A 20 9.74 -4.10 -1.43
CA GLU A 20 9.24 -5.30 -2.12
C GLU A 20 7.75 -5.54 -1.84
N ILE A 21 7.30 -5.23 -0.62
CA ILE A 21 5.87 -5.26 -0.28
C ILE A 21 5.09 -4.23 -1.09
N CYS A 22 5.56 -2.98 -1.19
CA CYS A 22 4.89 -1.98 -2.02
C CYS A 22 4.83 -2.41 -3.50
N GLU A 23 5.88 -3.01 -4.05
CA GLU A 23 5.85 -3.55 -5.42
C GLU A 23 4.85 -4.72 -5.55
N ALA A 24 4.81 -5.64 -4.58
CA ALA A 24 3.85 -6.74 -4.58
C ALA A 24 2.39 -6.26 -4.55
N SER A 25 2.09 -5.16 -3.82
CA SER A 25 0.74 -4.57 -3.85
C SER A 25 0.37 -4.03 -5.23
N ILE A 26 1.33 -3.48 -5.99
CA ILE A 26 1.10 -2.99 -7.35
C ILE A 26 0.80 -4.16 -8.30
N GLU A 27 1.48 -5.29 -8.13
CA GLU A 27 1.20 -6.50 -8.91
C GLU A 27 -0.21 -7.03 -8.63
N LEU A 28 -0.64 -7.06 -7.36
CA LEU A 28 -2.00 -7.47 -6.98
C LEU A 28 -3.06 -6.52 -7.54
N LEU A 29 -2.84 -5.21 -7.48
CA LEU A 29 -3.76 -4.24 -8.08
C LEU A 29 -3.96 -4.48 -9.59
N ASN A 30 -2.88 -4.76 -10.32
CA ASN A 30 -2.97 -5.09 -11.75
C ASN A 30 -3.76 -6.39 -12.04
N GLN A 31 -3.83 -7.33 -11.09
CA GLN A 31 -4.64 -8.54 -11.22
C GLN A 31 -6.13 -8.27 -10.98
N GLU A 32 -6.47 -7.20 -10.26
CA GLU A 32 -7.82 -6.85 -9.81
C GLU A 32 -8.48 -5.75 -10.68
N ASN A 33 -8.36 -5.83 -12.00
CA ASN A 33 -8.95 -4.88 -12.97
C ASN A 33 -8.56 -3.39 -12.73
N MET A 34 -7.39 -3.13 -12.16
CA MET A 34 -6.82 -1.78 -12.02
C MET A 34 -5.54 -1.70 -12.83
N THR A 35 -5.56 -0.97 -13.94
CA THR A 35 -4.38 -0.78 -14.78
C THR A 35 -3.51 0.32 -14.19
N VAL A 36 -2.31 -0.05 -13.73
CA VAL A 36 -1.33 0.92 -13.23
C VAL A 36 -0.56 1.51 -14.42
N PHE A 37 -0.75 2.80 -14.72
CA PHE A 37 -0.11 3.45 -15.86
C PHE A 37 1.09 4.33 -15.46
N ALA A 38 1.24 4.65 -14.18
CA ALA A 38 2.34 5.46 -13.67
C ALA A 38 2.73 5.07 -12.24
N LYS A 39 4.01 5.24 -11.92
CA LYS A 39 4.57 5.04 -10.58
C LYS A 39 5.60 6.13 -10.30
N SER A 40 5.52 6.72 -9.11
CA SER A 40 6.53 7.67 -8.61
C SER A 40 7.78 6.96 -8.09
N SER A 41 8.78 7.71 -7.65
CA SER A 41 9.89 7.14 -6.88
C SER A 41 9.42 6.68 -5.50
N TRP A 42 10.11 5.70 -4.93
CA TRP A 42 9.95 5.34 -3.52
C TRP A 42 10.68 6.34 -2.63
N TYR A 43 10.01 6.79 -1.56
CA TYR A 43 10.55 7.71 -0.57
C TYR A 43 10.62 7.04 0.79
N ASN A 44 11.75 7.22 1.46
CA ASN A 44 11.88 6.88 2.87
C ASN A 44 11.46 8.09 3.73
N SER A 45 10.53 7.90 4.66
CA SER A 45 10.05 8.95 5.55
C SER A 45 9.74 8.45 6.96
N ALA A 46 10.00 9.29 7.96
CA ALA A 46 9.71 8.99 9.36
C ALA A 46 8.20 8.75 9.60
N PRO A 47 7.83 7.91 10.59
CA PRO A 47 6.44 7.70 10.98
C PRO A 47 5.80 8.98 11.54
N ILE A 48 4.51 9.16 11.27
CA ILE A 48 3.71 10.27 11.80
C ILE A 48 2.50 9.68 12.54
N PRO A 49 2.26 10.03 13.82
CA PRO A 49 3.13 10.85 14.67
C PRO A 49 4.49 10.17 14.94
N ALA A 50 5.49 10.97 15.31
CA ALA A 50 6.84 10.47 15.60
C ALA A 50 6.77 9.36 16.67
N SER A 51 7.40 8.23 16.37
CA SER A 51 7.33 7.01 17.18
C SER A 51 8.60 6.16 16.96
N PRO A 52 8.87 5.13 17.79
CA PRO A 52 10.02 4.24 17.60
C PRO A 52 9.82 3.21 16.48
N GLN A 53 8.76 3.34 15.68
CA GLN A 53 8.52 2.47 14.54
C GLN A 53 9.60 2.67 13.47
N PRO A 54 9.84 1.67 12.61
CA PRO A 54 10.67 1.87 11.44
C PRO A 54 10.12 2.96 10.52
N ASP A 55 11.02 3.57 9.75
CA ASP A 55 10.64 4.49 8.68
C ASP A 55 9.80 3.78 7.62
N PHE A 56 8.90 4.55 7.01
CA PHE A 56 8.06 4.08 5.92
C PHE A 56 8.77 4.20 4.59
N ILE A 57 8.56 3.21 3.73
CA ILE A 57 8.69 3.37 2.28
C ILE A 57 7.31 3.77 1.75
N ASN A 58 7.24 4.95 1.14
CA ASN A 58 6.02 5.52 0.57
C ASN A 58 6.19 5.82 -0.91
N GLY A 59 5.10 5.70 -1.66
CA GLY A 59 5.02 6.09 -3.06
C GLY A 59 3.59 6.34 -3.48
N VAL A 60 3.44 6.84 -4.70
CA VAL A 60 2.14 7.07 -5.36
C VAL A 60 2.14 6.38 -6.71
N ILE A 61 1.01 5.74 -7.04
CA ILE A 61 0.72 5.18 -8.36
C ILE A 61 -0.47 5.89 -9.00
N GLY A 62 -0.47 5.94 -10.33
CA GLY A 62 -1.63 6.34 -11.12
C GLY A 62 -2.31 5.11 -11.70
N ILE A 63 -3.63 5.01 -11.52
CA ILE A 63 -4.43 3.89 -12.01
C ILE A 63 -5.61 4.31 -12.90
N GLU A 64 -6.00 3.38 -13.76
CA GLU A 64 -7.26 3.38 -14.51
C GLU A 64 -8.08 2.14 -14.13
N THR A 65 -9.36 2.35 -13.85
CA THR A 65 -10.30 1.28 -13.49
C THR A 65 -11.73 1.76 -13.74
N ASP A 66 -12.64 0.82 -13.98
CA ASP A 66 -14.08 1.05 -14.13
C ASP A 66 -14.84 0.93 -12.79
N LEU A 67 -14.14 0.56 -11.70
CA LEU A 67 -14.72 0.45 -10.37
C LEU A 67 -15.21 1.82 -9.85
N LYS A 68 -16.38 1.83 -9.20
CA LYS A 68 -16.85 3.01 -8.47
C LYS A 68 -16.07 3.19 -7.18
N SER A 69 -16.11 4.38 -6.59
CA SER A 69 -15.29 4.73 -5.42
C SER A 69 -15.44 3.77 -4.23
N LEU A 70 -16.65 3.29 -3.92
CA LEU A 70 -16.86 2.34 -2.82
C LEU A 70 -16.38 0.92 -3.15
N GLU A 71 -16.48 0.52 -4.42
CA GLU A 71 -15.99 -0.77 -4.89
C GLU A 71 -14.46 -0.75 -4.87
N LEU A 72 -13.85 0.32 -5.38
CA LEU A 72 -12.41 0.54 -5.30
C LEU A 72 -11.92 0.49 -3.86
N LEU A 73 -12.51 1.27 -2.95
CA LEU A 73 -12.14 1.25 -1.53
C LEU A 73 -12.22 -0.17 -0.94
N SER A 74 -13.28 -0.92 -1.28
CA SER A 74 -13.44 -2.31 -0.80
C SER A 74 -12.31 -3.20 -1.32
N MET A 75 -11.94 -3.08 -2.60
CA MET A 75 -10.82 -3.81 -3.20
C MET A 75 -9.47 -3.45 -2.58
N LEU A 76 -9.20 -2.17 -2.31
CA LEU A 76 -7.96 -1.75 -1.66
C LEU A 76 -7.85 -2.36 -0.26
N LEU A 77 -8.92 -2.31 0.53
CA LEU A 77 -8.98 -2.92 1.86
C LEU A 77 -8.82 -4.45 1.82
N GLU A 78 -9.36 -5.11 0.79
CA GLU A 78 -9.21 -6.55 0.59
C GLU A 78 -7.77 -6.92 0.28
N ILE A 79 -7.09 -6.18 -0.59
CA ILE A 79 -5.66 -6.37 -0.89
C ILE A 79 -4.82 -6.18 0.38
N GLU A 80 -5.09 -5.13 1.17
CA GLU A 80 -4.39 -4.95 2.45
C GLU A 80 -4.56 -6.15 3.38
N SER A 81 -5.80 -6.65 3.50
CA SER A 81 -6.11 -7.81 4.34
C SER A 81 -5.42 -9.06 3.81
N LEU A 82 -5.40 -9.28 2.49
CA LEU A 82 -4.75 -10.41 1.84
C LEU A 82 -3.24 -10.41 2.10
N MET A 83 -2.62 -9.22 2.09
CA MET A 83 -1.20 -9.04 2.36
C MET A 83 -0.85 -9.12 3.85
N GLY A 84 -1.85 -9.23 4.73
CA GLY A 84 -1.68 -9.42 6.18
C GLY A 84 -1.75 -8.15 7.03
N ARG A 85 -2.39 -7.07 6.54
CA ARG A 85 -2.61 -5.86 7.34
C ARG A 85 -3.57 -6.16 8.50
N GLU A 86 -3.05 -6.08 9.73
CA GLU A 86 -3.86 -6.17 10.94
C GLU A 86 -4.15 -4.78 11.51
N ARG A 87 -5.43 -4.44 11.66
CA ARG A 87 -5.87 -3.17 12.27
C ARG A 87 -5.96 -3.33 13.78
N SER A 88 -4.89 -2.97 14.49
CA SER A 88 -4.81 -3.03 15.95
C SER A 88 -5.08 -1.68 16.61
N VAL A 89 -4.04 -0.97 17.03
CA VAL A 89 -4.13 0.38 17.60
C VAL A 89 -4.01 1.45 16.52
N ARG A 90 -4.49 2.65 16.83
CA ARG A 90 -4.30 3.82 15.97
C ARG A 90 -2.80 4.04 15.75
N ASP A 91 -2.42 4.35 14.51
CA ASP A 91 -1.06 4.65 14.07
C ASP A 91 -0.05 3.49 14.26
N ALA A 92 -0.52 2.24 14.30
CA ALA A 92 0.35 1.06 14.35
C ALA A 92 1.20 0.92 13.07
N ALA A 93 2.35 0.25 13.23
CA ALA A 93 3.18 -0.19 12.11
C ALA A 93 2.39 -1.17 11.25
N ARG A 94 2.64 -1.16 9.94
CA ARG A 94 1.81 -1.87 8.98
C ARG A 94 2.65 -2.47 7.86
N ILE A 95 2.25 -3.67 7.47
CA ILE A 95 2.83 -4.39 6.34
C ILE A 95 2.54 -3.65 5.03
N ILE A 96 1.35 -3.09 4.89
CA ILE A 96 0.95 -2.27 3.74
C ILE A 96 -0.18 -1.32 4.15
N ASP A 97 -0.29 -0.21 3.42
CA ASP A 97 -1.29 0.84 3.51
C ASP A 97 -1.55 1.33 2.08
N ILE A 98 -2.80 1.33 1.63
CA ILE A 98 -3.20 1.66 0.26
C ILE A 98 -4.37 2.64 0.33
N ASP A 99 -4.10 3.91 0.02
CA ASP A 99 -5.03 5.05 0.19
C ASP A 99 -5.30 5.82 -1.11
#